data_AF-A0A2D9XXL7-F1
#
_entry.id   AF-A0A2D9XXL7-F1
#
_cell.length_a   1.000
_cell.length_b   1.000
_cell.length_c   1.000
_cell.angle_alpha   90.00
_cell.angle_beta   90.00
_cell.angle_gamma   90.00
#
_symmetry.space_group_name_H-M   'P 1'
#
loop_
_entity.id
_entity.type
_entity.pdbx_description
1 polymer ?
#
loop_
_entity_poly.entity_id
_entity_poly.type
_entity_poly.pdbx_seq_one_letter_code
_entity_poly.pdbx_strand_id
1 'polypeptide(L)'
;MAGKLSRIFILFSFVQIQMILAQGSLVGELGCGNCHSGIEPSKIIMQRAPDLSYTGLKYNEAFIYDYLKSPQKIRHHIGKSRMPNFGFADNEALALTKYLMSQKKLPGDKKLESKRIKPNDKGFNLIHNDYQCTACHKLNDVGLLQSTDLTDAGVRLTNNWLYELLLYPSLYVPKESPMPTFFNKENSKDAKIIKDMVGYLSYKGQKQRSQLERQLQNVEKKYPNMTKDDGKLVFLSQNCMGCHTLKGEETWFKAHNAPDLSAQKMRTKTSWLIDYLENTNAIRPHGYFPGTGSRMPNYNLTDTEIDTLISWLGQMKMKTKLAPVSVFQTQKAERLLNDNLGCLGCHQLNGKGGKIGPDLSIAGRRLTDGYIKMAIEMPHMVLPESIMPKIQMPKNLMELIQSYLAYNSTETKPQYANLIINPPYKVSTSYDANCAPCHGVKGDGAGFNASNLPVSPGNFTDAKIISLRSDNTLFDTIYGGGRIMNKSHFMPPWGQKLSRQEIVEYVSQIRQFCQCDPPDWSKN
;
A
#
# COMPACT_ATOMS: atom_id res chain seq x y z
N MET A 1 -10.27 40.11 58.91
CA MET A 1 -9.08 39.49 58.31
C MET A 1 -9.51 38.72 57.07
N ALA A 2 -8.95 39.10 55.93
CA ALA A 2 -9.33 38.66 54.60
C ALA A 2 -8.28 37.72 54.00
N GLY A 3 -8.74 36.86 53.09
CA GLY A 3 -7.95 36.27 52.00
C GLY A 3 -7.53 34.81 52.22
N LYS A 4 -7.56 33.93 51.24
CA LYS A 4 -7.89 34.03 49.80
C LYS A 4 -8.13 32.59 49.29
N LEU A 5 -9.25 32.35 48.62
CA LEU A 5 -9.36 31.26 47.64
C LEU A 5 -8.42 31.54 46.47
N SER A 6 -7.67 30.53 45.99
CA SER A 6 -7.18 30.56 44.61
C SER A 6 -6.95 29.16 44.00
N ARG A 7 -7.78 28.88 43.00
CA ARG A 7 -7.43 28.31 41.68
C ARG A 7 -6.68 26.97 41.64
N ILE A 8 -7.46 25.90 41.60
CA ILE A 8 -7.14 24.72 40.78
C ILE A 8 -7.91 24.88 39.47
N PHE A 9 -7.24 25.31 38.41
CA PHE A 9 -7.77 25.18 37.04
C PHE A 9 -6.64 25.30 36.01
N ILE A 10 -6.69 24.37 35.04
CA ILE A 10 -6.00 24.37 33.73
C ILE A 10 -4.54 23.88 33.74
N LEU A 11 -4.36 22.56 33.70
CA LEU A 11 -3.16 21.92 33.13
C LEU A 11 -3.51 20.79 32.13
N PHE A 12 -4.77 20.72 31.68
CA PHE A 12 -5.24 19.70 30.73
C PHE A 12 -5.33 20.19 29.26
N SER A 13 -5.12 21.47 28.96
CA SER A 13 -5.40 22.00 27.61
C SER A 13 -4.23 22.01 26.63
N PHE A 14 -2.95 21.98 27.04
CA PHE A 14 -1.85 22.15 26.07
C PHE A 14 -1.52 20.87 25.27
N VAL A 15 -1.56 19.69 25.90
CA VAL A 15 -1.25 18.41 25.23
C VAL A 15 -2.37 18.00 24.28
N GLN A 16 -3.64 18.23 24.67
CA GLN A 16 -4.79 17.97 23.81
C GLN A 16 -4.82 18.89 22.58
N ILE A 17 -4.47 20.18 22.72
CA ILE A 17 -4.42 21.11 21.59
C ILE A 17 -3.34 20.71 20.58
N GLN A 18 -2.15 20.29 21.03
CA GLN A 18 -1.11 19.77 20.11
C GLN A 18 -1.54 18.47 19.39
N MET A 19 -2.23 17.55 20.07
CA MET A 19 -2.77 16.34 19.44
C MET A 19 -3.88 16.65 18.42
N ILE A 20 -4.76 17.62 18.69
CA ILE A 20 -5.84 18.04 17.79
C ILE A 20 -5.25 18.75 16.54
N LEU A 21 -4.23 19.59 16.72
CA LEU A 21 -3.51 20.25 15.62
C LEU A 21 -2.75 19.25 14.74
N ALA A 22 -2.19 18.18 15.33
CA ALA A 22 -1.51 17.12 14.57
C ALA A 22 -2.48 16.28 13.73
N GLN A 23 -3.68 15.98 14.22
CA GLN A 23 -4.69 15.22 13.46
C GLN A 23 -5.34 16.04 12.33
N GLY A 24 -5.53 17.34 12.52
CA GLY A 24 -6.00 18.28 11.48
C GLY A 24 -4.93 18.74 10.50
N SER A 25 -3.70 18.23 10.59
CA SER A 25 -2.63 18.52 9.63
C SER A 25 -2.87 17.79 8.30
N LEU A 26 -2.26 18.26 7.21
CA LEU A 26 -2.33 17.59 5.91
C LEU A 26 -1.91 16.11 6.00
N VAL A 27 -0.88 15.79 6.79
CA VAL A 27 -0.40 14.41 7.04
C VAL A 27 -1.49 13.55 7.69
N GLY A 28 -2.19 14.11 8.68
CA GLY A 28 -3.30 13.44 9.36
C GLY A 28 -4.52 13.27 8.46
N GLU A 29 -4.88 14.29 7.67
CA GLU A 29 -6.02 14.25 6.76
C GLU A 29 -5.82 13.28 5.59
N LEU A 30 -4.58 13.11 5.11
CA LEU A 30 -4.23 12.13 4.08
C LEU A 30 -4.00 10.72 4.65
N GLY A 31 -3.87 10.57 5.97
CA GLY A 31 -3.71 9.28 6.62
C GLY A 31 -2.32 8.66 6.46
N CYS A 32 -1.27 9.47 6.29
CA CYS A 32 0.08 8.95 6.01
C CYS A 32 0.60 7.99 7.09
N GLY A 33 0.30 8.28 8.37
CA GLY A 33 0.69 7.44 9.51
C GLY A 33 -0.02 6.08 9.59
N ASN A 34 -1.01 5.81 8.73
CA ASN A 34 -1.69 4.52 8.68
C ASN A 34 -0.91 3.50 7.84
N CYS A 35 0.09 3.98 7.10
CA CYS A 35 1.02 3.18 6.31
C CYS A 35 2.47 3.37 6.73
N HIS A 36 2.88 4.60 7.04
CA HIS A 36 4.25 4.95 7.42
C HIS A 36 4.47 4.92 8.93
N SER A 37 5.56 4.28 9.37
CA SER A 37 6.03 4.38 10.75
C SER A 37 6.72 5.72 11.04
N GLY A 38 6.98 6.00 12.32
CA GLY A 38 7.54 7.28 12.76
C GLY A 38 6.53 8.44 12.80
N ILE A 39 5.24 8.15 12.55
CA ILE A 39 4.13 9.09 12.61
C ILE A 39 2.97 8.40 13.32
N GLU A 40 2.23 9.14 14.13
CA GLU A 40 0.99 8.65 14.74
C GLU A 40 -0.07 8.33 13.66
N PRO A 41 -0.72 7.15 13.74
CA PRO A 41 -1.82 6.82 12.85
C PRO A 41 -2.99 7.80 12.95
N SER A 42 -3.51 8.23 11.80
CA SER A 42 -4.68 9.08 11.68
C SER A 42 -5.95 8.34 12.05
N LYS A 43 -6.68 8.89 13.02
CA LYS A 43 -8.04 8.47 13.38
C LYS A 43 -9.11 9.12 12.52
N ILE A 44 -8.80 10.28 11.93
CA ILE A 44 -9.75 11.07 11.14
C ILE A 44 -10.08 10.36 9.82
N ILE A 45 -9.08 9.79 9.16
CA ILE A 45 -9.31 9.16 7.85
C ILE A 45 -10.27 7.96 7.95
N MET A 46 -10.21 7.20 9.06
CA MET A 46 -11.08 6.04 9.26
C MET A 46 -12.53 6.42 9.54
N GLN A 47 -12.77 7.57 10.15
CA GLN A 47 -14.12 8.13 10.31
C GLN A 47 -14.66 8.71 9.00
N ARG A 48 -13.75 9.22 8.15
CA ARG A 48 -14.13 9.75 6.85
C ARG A 48 -14.34 8.62 5.85
N ALA A 49 -13.44 7.68 5.66
CA ALA A 49 -13.56 6.65 4.62
C ALA A 49 -14.87 5.83 4.75
N PRO A 50 -15.49 5.42 3.63
CA PRO A 50 -16.69 4.60 3.69
C PRO A 50 -16.40 3.21 4.29
N ASP A 51 -17.33 2.71 5.11
CA ASP A 51 -17.38 1.31 5.53
C ASP A 51 -17.63 0.42 4.30
N LEU A 52 -16.75 -0.53 4.08
CA LEU A 52 -16.75 -1.40 2.90
C LEU A 52 -17.52 -2.71 3.13
N SER A 53 -18.01 -2.97 4.35
CA SER A 53 -18.70 -4.21 4.73
C SER A 53 -19.97 -4.50 3.93
N TYR A 54 -20.55 -3.49 3.30
CA TYR A 54 -21.77 -3.57 2.50
C TYR A 54 -21.61 -2.95 1.11
N THR A 55 -20.39 -2.89 0.58
CA THR A 55 -20.09 -2.32 -0.74
C THR A 55 -20.98 -2.88 -1.85
N GLY A 56 -21.19 -4.21 -1.86
CA GLY A 56 -21.99 -4.92 -2.85
C GLY A 56 -23.51 -4.69 -2.76
N LEU A 57 -23.98 -4.00 -1.73
CA LEU A 57 -25.37 -3.51 -1.63
C LEU A 57 -25.47 -2.05 -2.04
N LYS A 58 -24.42 -1.28 -1.75
CA LYS A 58 -24.41 0.18 -1.87
C LYS A 58 -24.13 0.67 -3.27
N TYR A 59 -23.07 0.17 -3.89
CA TYR A 59 -22.53 0.74 -5.12
C TYR A 59 -22.88 -0.12 -6.34
N ASN A 60 -22.97 0.54 -7.50
CA ASN A 60 -23.01 -0.16 -8.77
C ASN A 60 -21.62 -0.73 -9.08
N GLU A 61 -21.54 -1.98 -9.55
CA GLU A 61 -20.29 -2.70 -9.77
C GLU A 61 -19.34 -1.99 -10.75
N ALA A 62 -19.88 -1.53 -11.87
CA ALA A 62 -19.12 -0.81 -12.89
C ALA A 62 -18.53 0.51 -12.37
N PHE A 63 -19.21 1.17 -11.43
CA PHE A 63 -18.67 2.36 -10.77
C PHE A 63 -17.49 2.00 -9.84
N ILE A 64 -17.56 0.91 -9.07
CA ILE A 64 -16.45 0.50 -8.21
C ILE A 64 -15.21 0.20 -9.06
N TYR A 65 -15.37 -0.53 -10.15
CA TYR A 65 -14.26 -0.82 -11.08
C TYR A 65 -13.61 0.46 -11.61
N ASP A 66 -14.41 1.39 -12.14
CA ASP A 66 -13.93 2.66 -12.68
C ASP A 66 -13.28 3.55 -11.60
N TYR A 67 -13.90 3.63 -10.42
CA TYR A 67 -13.40 4.42 -9.30
C TYR A 67 -12.06 3.91 -8.76
N LEU A 68 -11.84 2.58 -8.71
CA LEU A 68 -10.57 2.00 -8.29
C LEU A 68 -9.44 2.29 -9.28
N LYS A 69 -9.76 2.46 -10.56
CA LYS A 69 -8.81 2.82 -11.63
C LYS A 69 -8.42 4.30 -11.59
N SER A 70 -9.38 5.17 -11.28
CA SER A 70 -9.18 6.62 -11.27
C SER A 70 -10.04 7.28 -10.17
N PRO A 71 -9.62 7.19 -8.90
CA PRO A 71 -10.41 7.70 -7.80
C PRO A 71 -10.56 9.22 -7.89
N GLN A 72 -11.78 9.70 -7.73
CA GLN A 72 -12.13 11.12 -7.75
C GLN A 72 -12.67 11.58 -6.41
N LYS A 73 -12.58 12.88 -6.11
CA LYS A 73 -13.17 13.43 -4.88
C LYS A 73 -14.70 13.45 -5.01
N ILE A 74 -15.37 12.59 -4.23
CA ILE A 74 -16.85 12.50 -4.21
C ILE A 74 -17.48 13.39 -3.13
N ARG A 75 -16.84 13.50 -1.97
CA ARG A 75 -17.34 14.30 -0.83
C ARG A 75 -16.46 15.52 -0.63
N HIS A 76 -17.11 16.67 -0.47
CA HIS A 76 -16.42 17.97 -0.38
C HIS A 76 -16.28 18.50 1.05
N HIS A 77 -17.09 18.03 2.00
CA HIS A 77 -17.05 18.41 3.43
C HIS A 77 -15.96 17.70 4.27
N ILE A 78 -15.21 16.76 3.71
CA ILE A 78 -14.25 15.93 4.47
C ILE A 78 -12.81 16.48 4.45
N GLY A 79 -12.67 17.79 4.28
CA GLY A 79 -11.36 18.46 4.18
C GLY A 79 -10.52 17.96 3.00
N LYS A 80 -9.25 17.68 3.29
CA LYS A 80 -8.22 17.21 2.35
C LYS A 80 -8.17 15.69 2.21
N SER A 81 -8.92 14.94 3.01
CA SER A 81 -9.03 13.49 2.88
C SER A 81 -9.57 13.08 1.52
N ARG A 82 -8.91 12.11 0.88
CA ARG A 82 -9.28 11.59 -0.44
C ARG A 82 -8.76 10.15 -0.61
N MET A 83 -9.41 9.36 -1.45
CA MET A 83 -8.90 8.06 -1.85
C MET A 83 -7.71 8.28 -2.81
N PRO A 84 -6.50 7.78 -2.52
CA PRO A 84 -5.38 7.92 -3.43
C PRO A 84 -5.45 6.88 -4.55
N ASN A 85 -4.72 7.13 -5.63
CA ASN A 85 -4.64 6.23 -6.78
C ASN A 85 -3.48 5.22 -6.60
N PHE A 86 -3.81 3.94 -6.48
CA PHE A 86 -2.85 2.84 -6.35
C PHE A 86 -2.29 2.35 -7.70
N GLY A 87 -2.75 2.90 -8.82
CA GLY A 87 -2.30 2.56 -10.16
C GLY A 87 -2.65 1.12 -10.57
N PHE A 88 -3.84 0.64 -10.21
CA PHE A 88 -4.25 -0.73 -10.50
C PHE A 88 -4.35 -1.00 -12.00
N ALA A 89 -3.82 -2.15 -12.42
CA ALA A 89 -4.08 -2.72 -13.74
C ALA A 89 -5.54 -3.20 -13.83
N ASP A 90 -6.04 -3.44 -15.05
CA ASP A 90 -7.46 -3.81 -15.26
C ASP A 90 -7.83 -5.10 -14.54
N ASN A 91 -6.93 -6.09 -14.53
CA ASN A 91 -7.13 -7.37 -13.85
C ASN A 91 -7.13 -7.21 -12.32
N GLU A 92 -6.26 -6.36 -11.76
CA GLU A 92 -6.22 -6.06 -10.32
C GLU A 92 -7.50 -5.33 -9.87
N ALA A 93 -7.91 -4.30 -10.63
CA ALA A 93 -9.12 -3.54 -10.34
C ALA A 93 -10.37 -4.42 -10.45
N LEU A 94 -10.45 -5.31 -11.47
CA LEU A 94 -11.54 -6.27 -11.59
C LEU A 94 -11.59 -7.24 -10.40
N ALA A 95 -10.44 -7.80 -10.00
CA ALA A 95 -10.35 -8.68 -8.84
C ALA A 95 -10.88 -8.00 -7.57
N LEU A 96 -10.37 -6.80 -7.31
CA LEU A 96 -10.75 -6.01 -6.15
C LEU A 96 -12.25 -5.65 -6.17
N THR A 97 -12.79 -5.29 -7.33
CA THR A 97 -14.24 -5.10 -7.53
C THR A 97 -15.03 -6.34 -7.14
N LYS A 98 -14.66 -7.54 -7.62
CA LYS A 98 -15.35 -8.79 -7.28
C LYS A 98 -15.34 -9.07 -5.77
N TYR A 99 -14.22 -8.82 -5.10
CA TYR A 99 -14.12 -8.94 -3.64
C TYR A 99 -15.04 -7.95 -2.91
N LEU A 100 -15.01 -6.67 -3.29
CA LEU A 100 -15.83 -5.64 -2.68
C LEU A 100 -17.33 -5.85 -2.93
N MET A 101 -17.72 -6.29 -4.13
CA MET A 101 -19.11 -6.63 -4.44
C MET A 101 -19.63 -7.86 -3.69
N SER A 102 -18.73 -8.70 -3.16
CA SER A 102 -19.11 -9.81 -2.28
C SER A 102 -19.46 -9.35 -0.86
N GLN A 103 -19.09 -8.12 -0.47
CA GLN A 103 -19.37 -7.56 0.86
C GLN A 103 -20.80 -7.03 0.95
N LYS A 104 -21.65 -7.72 1.73
CA LYS A 104 -23.10 -7.43 1.84
C LYS A 104 -23.62 -7.37 3.28
N LYS A 105 -22.73 -7.16 4.27
CA LYS A 105 -23.09 -7.14 5.69
C LYS A 105 -23.43 -5.71 6.15
N LEU A 106 -24.71 -5.44 6.38
CA LEU A 106 -25.18 -4.17 6.93
C LEU A 106 -24.95 -4.07 8.45
N PRO A 107 -24.92 -2.85 9.01
CA PRO A 107 -24.94 -2.65 10.46
C PRO A 107 -26.22 -3.23 11.11
N GLY A 108 -26.07 -3.86 12.28
CA GLY A 108 -27.19 -4.36 13.10
C GLY A 108 -28.00 -5.50 12.47
N ASP A 109 -27.36 -6.36 11.66
CA ASP A 109 -27.97 -7.51 10.96
C ASP A 109 -29.18 -7.17 10.09
N LYS A 110 -29.33 -5.89 9.72
CA LYS A 110 -30.36 -5.44 8.79
C LYS A 110 -30.21 -6.10 7.43
N LYS A 111 -31.34 -6.22 6.73
CA LYS A 111 -31.40 -6.64 5.32
C LYS A 111 -31.91 -5.48 4.48
N LEU A 112 -31.27 -5.24 3.35
CA LEU A 112 -31.73 -4.24 2.39
C LEU A 112 -33.00 -4.73 1.71
N GLU A 113 -34.09 -3.97 1.82
CA GLU A 113 -35.33 -4.30 1.14
C GLU A 113 -35.21 -4.02 -0.37
N SER A 114 -35.68 -4.96 -1.20
CA SER A 114 -35.74 -4.74 -2.65
C SER A 114 -36.98 -3.92 -3.01
N LYS A 115 -36.79 -2.78 -3.69
CA LYS A 115 -37.87 -1.91 -4.16
C LYS A 115 -37.78 -1.78 -5.68
N ARG A 116 -38.91 -2.00 -6.37
CA ARG A 116 -39.01 -1.73 -7.80
C ARG A 116 -39.13 -0.22 -8.01
N ILE A 117 -38.07 0.40 -8.53
CA ILE A 117 -37.99 1.83 -8.81
C ILE A 117 -37.67 2.00 -10.29
N LYS A 118 -38.55 2.68 -11.03
CA LYS A 118 -38.35 2.97 -12.46
C LYS A 118 -37.69 4.35 -12.60
N PRO A 119 -36.72 4.51 -13.52
CA PRO A 119 -36.25 5.83 -13.93
C PRO A 119 -37.41 6.73 -14.36
N ASN A 120 -37.35 8.00 -13.98
CA ASN A 120 -38.37 9.00 -14.32
C ASN A 120 -37.73 10.39 -14.38
N ASP A 121 -38.50 11.38 -14.83
CA ASP A 121 -38.16 12.80 -14.86
C ASP A 121 -38.77 13.59 -13.68
N LYS A 122 -39.43 12.90 -12.75
CA LYS A 122 -40.18 13.43 -11.62
C LYS A 122 -39.35 13.34 -10.35
N GLY A 123 -38.57 14.37 -10.06
CA GLY A 123 -37.82 14.40 -8.80
C GLY A 123 -37.02 15.66 -8.57
N PHE A 124 -36.75 16.44 -9.62
CA PHE A 124 -36.00 17.69 -9.46
C PHE A 124 -36.66 18.64 -8.46
N ASN A 125 -37.95 18.96 -8.62
CA ASN A 125 -38.66 19.88 -7.72
C ASN A 125 -38.76 19.33 -6.29
N LEU A 126 -38.98 18.01 -6.14
CA LEU A 126 -38.97 17.36 -4.82
C LEU A 126 -37.62 17.57 -4.12
N ILE A 127 -36.51 17.33 -4.84
CA ILE A 127 -35.15 17.41 -4.29
C ILE A 127 -34.73 18.88 -4.06
N HIS A 128 -35.04 19.78 -4.99
CA HIS A 128 -34.57 21.16 -4.99
C HIS A 128 -35.45 22.10 -4.16
N ASN A 129 -36.77 22.05 -4.36
CA ASN A 129 -37.71 23.03 -3.78
C ASN A 129 -38.35 22.49 -2.50
N ASP A 130 -38.91 21.29 -2.55
CA ASP A 130 -39.80 20.81 -1.47
C ASP A 130 -38.99 20.33 -0.26
N TYR A 131 -37.92 19.57 -0.50
CA TYR A 131 -37.04 19.03 0.55
C TYR A 131 -35.68 19.73 0.63
N GLN A 132 -35.42 20.67 -0.28
CA GLN A 132 -34.25 21.57 -0.26
C GLN A 132 -32.89 20.86 -0.10
N CYS A 133 -32.74 19.64 -0.63
CA CYS A 133 -31.50 18.89 -0.55
C CYS A 133 -30.33 19.66 -1.17
N THR A 134 -30.61 20.54 -2.14
CA THR A 134 -29.63 21.38 -2.82
C THR A 134 -29.04 22.51 -1.95
N ALA A 135 -29.55 22.70 -0.73
CA ALA A 135 -28.91 23.58 0.25
C ALA A 135 -27.50 23.07 0.61
N CYS A 136 -27.26 21.76 0.54
CA CYS A 136 -25.97 21.13 0.83
C CYS A 136 -25.40 20.33 -0.35
N HIS A 137 -26.25 19.87 -1.25
CA HIS A 137 -25.89 19.07 -2.41
C HIS A 137 -25.94 19.87 -3.71
N LYS A 138 -25.15 19.46 -4.70
CA LYS A 138 -25.26 19.96 -6.06
C LYS A 138 -26.17 19.02 -6.88
N LEU A 139 -27.02 19.56 -7.75
CA LEU A 139 -27.84 18.78 -8.68
C LEU A 139 -28.09 19.58 -9.96
N ASN A 140 -27.69 19.05 -11.12
CA ASN A 140 -27.77 19.74 -12.43
C ASN A 140 -27.17 21.15 -12.40
N ASP A 141 -26.00 21.28 -11.79
CA ASP A 141 -25.34 22.58 -11.63
C ASP A 141 -26.05 23.61 -10.73
N VAL A 142 -27.14 23.20 -10.07
CA VAL A 142 -27.85 24.01 -9.06
C VAL A 142 -27.48 23.56 -7.65
N GLY A 143 -27.48 24.51 -6.70
CA GLY A 143 -27.22 24.26 -5.29
C GLY A 143 -25.75 24.45 -4.89
N LEU A 144 -25.42 24.03 -3.67
CA LEU A 144 -24.07 24.16 -3.12
C LEU A 144 -23.35 22.81 -3.12
N LEU A 145 -22.07 22.79 -3.52
CA LEU A 145 -21.24 21.58 -3.47
C LEU A 145 -20.53 21.46 -2.11
N GLN A 146 -21.31 21.48 -1.02
CA GLN A 146 -20.78 21.29 0.34
C GLN A 146 -20.71 19.80 0.71
N SER A 147 -21.60 18.96 0.16
CA SER A 147 -21.61 17.51 0.40
C SER A 147 -21.15 16.71 -0.82
N THR A 148 -22.08 16.13 -1.59
CA THR A 148 -21.82 15.39 -2.83
C THR A 148 -22.66 15.97 -3.95
N ASP A 149 -22.19 15.85 -5.18
CA ASP A 149 -23.04 16.03 -6.35
C ASP A 149 -24.04 14.85 -6.42
N LEU A 150 -25.32 15.14 -6.62
CA LEU A 150 -26.37 14.14 -6.76
C LEU A 150 -26.62 13.78 -8.23
N THR A 151 -26.10 14.57 -9.17
CA THR A 151 -26.28 14.33 -10.62
C THR A 151 -25.74 12.98 -11.04
N ASP A 152 -24.64 12.52 -10.41
CA ASP A 152 -24.00 11.23 -10.65
C ASP A 152 -24.44 10.14 -9.65
N ALA A 153 -25.37 10.43 -8.73
CA ALA A 153 -25.73 9.49 -7.67
C ALA A 153 -26.24 8.15 -8.22
N GLY A 154 -27.03 8.18 -9.30
CA GLY A 154 -27.50 6.98 -9.99
C GLY A 154 -26.42 6.23 -10.80
N VAL A 155 -25.25 6.84 -11.03
CA VAL A 155 -24.07 6.16 -11.57
C VAL A 155 -23.39 5.37 -10.46
N ARG A 156 -23.24 5.99 -9.28
CA ARG A 156 -22.48 5.43 -8.16
C ARG A 156 -23.25 4.42 -7.33
N LEU A 157 -24.50 4.71 -7.02
CA LEU A 157 -25.29 4.01 -6.00
C LEU A 157 -26.42 3.20 -6.62
N THR A 158 -26.77 2.08 -5.99
CA THR A 158 -27.93 1.28 -6.39
C THR A 158 -29.23 1.97 -6.00
N ASN A 159 -30.32 1.72 -6.75
CA ASN A 159 -31.63 2.32 -6.43
C ASN A 159 -32.15 1.89 -5.05
N ASN A 160 -31.96 0.63 -4.67
CA ASN A 160 -32.35 0.14 -3.34
C ASN A 160 -31.55 0.82 -2.23
N TRP A 161 -30.25 1.04 -2.44
CA TRP A 161 -29.42 1.77 -1.49
C TRP A 161 -29.85 3.22 -1.34
N LEU A 162 -30.13 3.93 -2.44
CA LEU A 162 -30.60 5.31 -2.40
C LEU A 162 -31.92 5.43 -1.63
N TYR A 163 -32.85 4.49 -1.83
CA TYR A 163 -34.11 4.44 -1.08
C TYR A 163 -33.86 4.25 0.41
N GLU A 164 -33.03 3.28 0.79
CA GLU A 164 -32.67 3.00 2.18
C GLU A 164 -31.94 4.18 2.84
N LEU A 165 -31.03 4.83 2.13
CA LEU A 165 -30.28 5.99 2.62
C LEU A 165 -31.19 7.20 2.89
N LEU A 166 -32.16 7.47 2.02
CA LEU A 166 -33.13 8.55 2.23
C LEU A 166 -34.06 8.25 3.41
N LEU A 167 -34.41 6.98 3.61
CA LEU A 167 -35.26 6.56 4.72
C LEU A 167 -34.53 6.55 6.07
N TYR A 168 -33.24 6.19 6.09
CA TYR A 168 -32.44 6.04 7.31
C TYR A 168 -31.04 6.67 7.22
N PRO A 169 -30.93 8.00 6.99
CA PRO A 169 -29.63 8.63 6.79
C PRO A 169 -28.69 8.48 7.98
N SER A 170 -29.23 8.54 9.21
CA SER A 170 -28.46 8.45 10.46
C SER A 170 -27.77 7.10 10.71
N LEU A 171 -28.13 6.05 9.97
CA LEU A 171 -27.47 4.74 10.08
C LEU A 171 -26.21 4.62 9.23
N TYR A 172 -26.09 5.43 8.18
CA TYR A 172 -25.08 5.27 7.13
C TYR A 172 -24.19 6.49 6.95
N VAL A 173 -24.65 7.64 7.42
CA VAL A 173 -23.90 8.89 7.38
C VAL A 173 -23.33 9.14 8.78
N PRO A 174 -22.06 9.59 8.91
CA PRO A 174 -21.47 9.92 10.21
C PRO A 174 -22.36 10.86 11.03
N LYS A 175 -22.37 10.72 12.35
CA LYS A 175 -23.24 11.50 13.25
C LYS A 175 -23.00 13.01 13.15
N GLU A 176 -21.80 13.40 12.75
CA GLU A 176 -21.38 14.78 12.56
C GLU A 176 -21.91 15.38 11.24
N SER A 177 -22.51 14.57 10.37
CA SER A 177 -23.13 15.03 9.14
C SER A 177 -24.51 15.63 9.40
N PRO A 178 -24.81 16.81 8.84
CA PRO A 178 -26.09 17.49 9.04
C PRO A 178 -27.24 16.92 8.16
N MET A 179 -27.11 15.72 7.59
CA MET A 179 -28.15 15.17 6.69
C MET A 179 -29.44 14.88 7.48
N PRO A 180 -30.55 15.59 7.21
CA PRO A 180 -31.79 15.46 7.99
C PRO A 180 -32.56 14.18 7.64
N THR A 181 -33.37 13.71 8.59
CA THR A 181 -34.34 12.62 8.38
C THR A 181 -35.68 13.24 8.00
N PHE A 182 -36.09 13.07 6.74
CA PHE A 182 -37.36 13.63 6.22
C PHE A 182 -38.52 12.65 6.19
N PHE A 183 -38.23 11.35 6.13
CA PHE A 183 -39.21 10.33 5.75
C PHE A 183 -39.43 9.32 6.87
N ASN A 184 -40.66 8.78 6.93
CA ASN A 184 -41.04 7.72 7.86
C ASN A 184 -41.52 6.48 7.08
N LYS A 185 -41.03 5.29 7.48
CA LYS A 185 -41.37 4.01 6.85
C LYS A 185 -42.88 3.72 6.85
N GLU A 186 -43.56 4.14 7.91
CA GLU A 186 -45.00 3.87 8.10
C GLU A 186 -45.89 4.76 7.23
N ASN A 187 -45.34 5.79 6.58
CA ASN A 187 -46.08 6.70 5.72
C ASN A 187 -46.01 6.28 4.25
N SER A 188 -47.14 5.84 3.70
CA SER A 188 -47.23 5.39 2.30
C SER A 188 -46.96 6.51 1.27
N LYS A 189 -47.19 7.79 1.63
CA LYS A 189 -46.86 8.93 0.75
C LYS A 189 -45.36 9.12 0.62
N ASP A 190 -44.62 8.98 1.73
CA ASP A 190 -43.15 9.09 1.74
C ASP A 190 -42.51 8.03 0.83
N ALA A 191 -43.04 6.80 0.86
CA ALA A 191 -42.57 5.74 -0.01
C ALA A 191 -42.71 6.09 -1.51
N LYS A 192 -43.75 6.84 -1.90
CA LYS A 192 -43.92 7.31 -3.29
C LYS A 192 -42.92 8.43 -3.61
N ILE A 193 -42.77 9.40 -2.71
CA ILE A 193 -41.85 10.54 -2.87
C ILE A 193 -40.41 10.05 -3.03
N ILE A 194 -39.96 9.12 -2.18
CA ILE A 194 -38.62 8.54 -2.28
C ILE A 194 -38.45 7.82 -3.62
N LYS A 195 -39.45 7.06 -4.10
CA LYS A 195 -39.37 6.39 -5.42
C LYS A 195 -39.23 7.38 -6.56
N ASP A 196 -39.95 8.50 -6.50
CA ASP A 196 -39.88 9.56 -7.50
C ASP A 196 -38.48 10.20 -7.49
N MET A 197 -37.98 10.61 -6.31
CA MET A 197 -36.60 11.13 -6.14
C MET A 197 -35.53 10.16 -6.65
N VAL A 198 -35.57 8.90 -6.24
CA VAL A 198 -34.58 7.89 -6.65
C VAL A 198 -34.70 7.58 -8.13
N GLY A 199 -35.91 7.51 -8.68
CA GLY A 199 -36.12 7.30 -10.11
C GLY A 199 -35.53 8.45 -10.94
N TYR A 200 -35.64 9.69 -10.46
CA TYR A 200 -34.98 10.84 -11.08
C TYR A 200 -33.46 10.75 -11.08
N LEU A 201 -32.85 10.44 -9.93
CA LEU A 201 -31.40 10.25 -9.83
C LEU A 201 -30.92 9.08 -10.71
N SER A 202 -31.71 8.00 -10.79
CA SER A 202 -31.44 6.85 -11.64
C SER A 202 -31.48 7.19 -13.13
N TYR A 203 -32.43 8.02 -13.55
CA TYR A 203 -32.55 8.54 -14.91
C TYR A 203 -31.35 9.42 -15.29
N LYS A 204 -30.96 10.37 -14.42
CA LYS A 204 -29.80 11.24 -14.65
C LYS A 204 -28.50 10.47 -14.86
N GLY A 205 -28.27 9.42 -14.08
CA GLY A 205 -27.06 8.59 -14.19
C GLY A 205 -27.09 7.51 -15.27
N GLN A 206 -28.24 7.26 -15.92
CA GLN A 206 -28.44 6.06 -16.74
C GLN A 206 -27.43 5.95 -17.90
N LYS A 207 -27.23 7.02 -18.66
CA LYS A 207 -26.34 7.02 -19.84
C LYS A 207 -24.90 6.68 -19.44
N GLN A 208 -24.37 7.33 -18.41
CA GLN A 208 -23.01 7.10 -17.93
C GLN A 208 -22.87 5.71 -17.31
N ARG A 209 -23.84 5.28 -16.49
CA ARG A 209 -23.86 3.92 -15.90
C ARG A 209 -23.77 2.84 -16.98
N SER A 210 -24.58 2.93 -18.04
CA SER A 210 -24.54 1.98 -19.16
C SER A 210 -23.25 2.04 -20.00
N GLN A 211 -22.52 3.15 -19.97
CA GLN A 211 -21.18 3.21 -20.55
C GLN A 211 -20.17 2.46 -19.69
N LEU A 212 -20.16 2.70 -18.38
CA LEU A 212 -19.28 1.99 -17.44
C LEU A 212 -19.56 0.49 -17.44
N GLU A 213 -20.83 0.07 -17.48
CA GLU A 213 -21.22 -1.35 -17.55
C GLU A 213 -20.63 -2.04 -18.79
N ARG A 214 -20.65 -1.37 -19.95
CA ARG A 214 -20.02 -1.91 -21.18
C ARG A 214 -18.51 -2.02 -21.06
N GLN A 215 -17.86 -1.05 -20.41
CA GLN A 215 -16.41 -1.10 -20.15
C GLN A 215 -16.06 -2.28 -19.24
N LEU A 216 -16.80 -2.44 -18.13
CA LEU A 216 -16.61 -3.57 -17.22
C LEU A 216 -16.80 -4.91 -17.94
N GLN A 217 -17.88 -5.08 -18.70
CA GLN A 217 -18.14 -6.31 -19.46
C GLN A 217 -17.00 -6.68 -20.42
N ASN A 218 -16.36 -5.69 -21.06
CA ASN A 218 -15.21 -5.95 -21.93
C ASN A 218 -14.01 -6.47 -21.15
N VAL A 219 -13.78 -5.94 -19.95
CA VAL A 219 -12.68 -6.37 -19.08
C VAL A 219 -12.95 -7.75 -18.49
N GLU A 220 -14.20 -8.04 -18.10
CA GLU A 220 -14.60 -9.38 -17.66
C GLU A 220 -14.41 -10.44 -18.73
N LYS A 221 -14.73 -10.13 -19.99
CA LYS A 221 -14.44 -11.02 -21.13
C LYS A 221 -12.95 -11.27 -21.32
N LYS A 222 -12.11 -10.25 -21.07
CA LYS A 222 -10.64 -10.36 -21.17
C LYS A 222 -10.03 -11.17 -20.02
N TYR A 223 -10.65 -11.15 -18.84
CA TYR A 223 -10.17 -11.84 -17.64
C TYR A 223 -11.27 -12.73 -17.01
N PRO A 224 -11.74 -13.77 -17.72
CA PRO A 224 -12.90 -14.55 -17.30
C PRO A 224 -12.70 -15.35 -16.01
N ASN A 225 -11.45 -15.66 -15.67
CA ASN A 225 -11.10 -16.49 -14.51
C ASN A 225 -10.85 -15.67 -13.23
N MET A 226 -11.12 -14.36 -13.24
CA MET A 226 -10.85 -13.50 -12.08
C MET A 226 -11.79 -13.81 -10.92
N THR A 227 -11.24 -14.04 -9.73
CA THR A 227 -12.03 -14.42 -8.55
C THR A 227 -12.07 -13.32 -7.49
N LYS A 228 -13.00 -13.47 -6.53
CA LYS A 228 -13.04 -12.63 -5.33
C LYS A 228 -11.86 -12.88 -4.39
N ASP A 229 -11.23 -14.06 -4.44
CA ASP A 229 -10.11 -14.40 -3.56
C ASP A 229 -8.82 -13.71 -4.05
N ASP A 230 -8.65 -13.59 -5.38
CA ASP A 230 -7.63 -12.72 -5.98
C ASP A 230 -7.81 -11.27 -5.50
N GLY A 231 -9.06 -10.79 -5.49
CA GLY A 231 -9.40 -9.45 -4.99
C GLY A 231 -9.11 -9.27 -3.50
N LYS A 232 -9.35 -10.30 -2.69
CA LYS A 232 -9.01 -10.30 -1.25
C LYS A 232 -7.50 -10.14 -1.04
N LEU A 233 -6.67 -10.85 -1.83
CA LEU A 233 -5.21 -10.72 -1.75
C LEU A 233 -4.77 -9.30 -2.10
N VAL A 234 -5.31 -8.69 -3.17
CA VAL A 234 -5.02 -7.29 -3.51
C VAL A 234 -5.45 -6.35 -2.39
N PHE A 235 -6.66 -6.52 -1.85
CA PHE A 235 -7.20 -5.68 -0.78
C PHE A 235 -6.29 -5.66 0.47
N LEU A 236 -5.82 -6.85 0.89
CA LEU A 236 -4.98 -6.98 2.07
C LEU A 236 -3.55 -6.51 1.81
N SER A 237 -3.00 -6.83 0.64
CA SER A 237 -1.68 -6.39 0.17
C SER A 237 -1.53 -4.87 0.16
N GLN A 238 -2.59 -4.16 -0.24
CA GLN A 238 -2.57 -2.69 -0.33
C GLN A 238 -2.96 -1.98 0.97
N ASN A 239 -3.17 -2.72 2.06
CA ASN A 239 -3.56 -2.18 3.37
C ASN A 239 -4.82 -1.29 3.28
N CYS A 240 -5.83 -1.70 2.51
CA CYS A 240 -7.08 -0.93 2.37
C CYS A 240 -7.74 -0.65 3.74
N MET A 241 -7.58 -1.58 4.69
CA MET A 241 -8.06 -1.45 6.07
C MET A 241 -7.31 -0.41 6.90
N GLY A 242 -6.18 0.10 6.42
CA GLY A 242 -5.51 1.25 7.01
C GLY A 242 -6.40 2.50 6.98
N CYS A 243 -7.30 2.61 6.01
CA CYS A 243 -8.26 3.72 5.94
C CYS A 243 -9.72 3.26 6.08
N HIS A 244 -10.07 2.09 5.55
CA HIS A 244 -11.45 1.64 5.48
C HIS A 244 -11.83 0.65 6.57
N THR A 245 -13.04 0.77 7.11
CA THR A 245 -13.63 -0.28 7.94
C THR A 245 -14.11 -1.44 7.06
N LEU A 246 -13.78 -2.67 7.46
CA LEU A 246 -14.35 -3.90 6.90
C LEU A 246 -14.50 -4.95 8.01
N LYS A 247 -15.74 -5.34 8.32
CA LYS A 247 -16.01 -6.32 9.37
C LYS A 247 -15.76 -7.75 8.90
N GLY A 248 -15.09 -8.55 9.75
CA GLY A 248 -14.82 -9.96 9.48
C GLY A 248 -13.57 -10.21 8.61
N GLU A 249 -12.71 -9.20 8.48
CA GLU A 249 -11.42 -9.30 7.82
C GLU A 249 -10.32 -8.79 8.76
N GLU A 250 -9.11 -9.32 8.62
CA GLU A 250 -7.93 -8.89 9.38
C GLU A 250 -6.85 -8.31 8.47
N THR A 251 -6.20 -7.24 8.93
CA THR A 251 -5.06 -6.65 8.21
C THR A 251 -3.85 -7.57 8.19
N TRP A 252 -3.09 -7.51 7.09
CA TRP A 252 -1.77 -8.15 7.00
C TRP A 252 -0.72 -7.44 7.85
N PHE A 253 -0.86 -6.13 8.02
CA PHE A 253 0.17 -5.26 8.58
C PHE A 253 -0.23 -4.81 9.98
N LYS A 254 0.49 -5.31 10.99
CA LYS A 254 0.20 -4.98 12.40
C LYS A 254 0.53 -3.52 12.77
N ALA A 255 1.60 -2.98 12.19
CA ALA A 255 2.11 -1.65 12.54
C ALA A 255 2.11 -0.70 11.34
N HIS A 256 2.74 -1.10 10.24
CA HIS A 256 2.94 -0.25 9.07
C HIS A 256 3.24 -1.12 7.83
N ASN A 257 3.20 -0.54 6.65
CA ASN A 257 3.54 -1.20 5.38
C ASN A 257 4.37 -0.30 4.44
N ALA A 258 4.97 0.76 5.01
CA ALA A 258 5.76 1.76 4.32
C ALA A 258 6.90 2.29 5.23
N PRO A 259 7.95 2.92 4.67
CA PRO A 259 9.14 3.30 5.43
C PRO A 259 8.85 4.30 6.57
N ASP A 260 9.66 4.22 7.63
CA ASP A 260 9.68 5.24 8.69
C ASP A 260 10.01 6.64 8.14
N LEU A 261 9.24 7.67 8.51
CA LEU A 261 9.43 9.03 8.00
C LEU A 261 10.24 9.97 8.91
N SER A 262 10.59 9.56 10.13
CA SER A 262 11.27 10.37 11.16
C SER A 262 12.61 10.95 10.69
N ALA A 263 13.31 10.25 9.80
CA ALA A 263 14.62 10.64 9.27
C ALA A 263 14.63 10.80 7.74
N GLN A 264 13.48 11.04 7.10
CA GLN A 264 13.35 10.98 5.64
C GLN A 264 14.28 11.95 4.90
N LYS A 265 14.50 13.16 5.45
CA LYS A 265 15.41 14.18 4.89
C LYS A 265 16.89 13.79 4.96
N MET A 266 17.27 12.89 5.86
CA MET A 266 18.63 12.31 5.87
C MET A 266 18.82 11.31 4.74
N ARG A 267 17.75 10.62 4.32
CA ARG A 267 17.82 9.50 3.38
C ARG A 267 17.84 9.96 1.94
N THR A 268 17.02 10.95 1.61
CA THR A 268 16.72 11.34 0.22
C THR A 268 17.05 12.79 -0.07
N LYS A 269 17.42 13.08 -1.31
CA LYS A 269 17.62 14.46 -1.80
C LYS A 269 16.26 15.16 -1.90
N THR A 270 16.20 16.43 -1.51
CA THR A 270 14.94 17.22 -1.50
C THR A 270 14.31 17.32 -2.89
N SER A 271 15.10 17.58 -3.93
CA SER A 271 14.59 17.66 -5.31
C SER A 271 13.93 16.36 -5.75
N TRP A 272 14.60 15.23 -5.53
CA TRP A 272 14.03 13.92 -5.82
C TRP A 272 12.75 13.65 -5.03
N LEU A 273 12.67 14.08 -3.77
CA LEU A 273 11.49 13.85 -2.94
C LEU A 273 10.28 14.67 -3.42
N ILE A 274 10.51 15.88 -3.94
CA ILE A 274 9.47 16.69 -4.59
C ILE A 274 8.96 15.95 -5.83
N ASP A 275 9.86 15.59 -6.76
CA ASP A 275 9.51 14.84 -7.97
C ASP A 275 8.73 13.55 -7.65
N TYR A 276 9.12 12.85 -6.58
CA TYR A 276 8.48 11.61 -6.13
C TYR A 276 7.07 11.84 -5.57
N LEU A 277 6.82 12.95 -4.88
CA LEU A 277 5.50 13.28 -4.33
C LEU A 277 4.53 13.78 -5.41
N GLU A 278 5.03 14.43 -6.45
CA GLU A 278 4.24 14.78 -7.64
C GLU A 278 3.80 13.53 -8.40
N ASN A 279 4.75 12.61 -8.63
CA ASN A 279 4.55 11.43 -9.47
C ASN A 279 5.13 10.18 -8.81
N THR A 280 4.37 9.61 -7.86
CA THR A 280 4.81 8.42 -7.12
C THR A 280 5.04 7.23 -8.05
N ASN A 281 6.25 6.68 -8.04
CA ASN A 281 6.64 5.48 -8.78
C ASN A 281 7.15 4.37 -7.85
N ALA A 282 7.36 3.17 -8.39
CA ALA A 282 7.70 2.01 -7.54
C ALA A 282 9.16 2.09 -7.05
N ILE A 283 9.39 2.24 -5.75
CA ILE A 283 10.76 2.11 -5.22
C ILE A 283 11.15 0.64 -5.06
N ARG A 284 10.23 -0.18 -4.56
CA ARG A 284 10.34 -1.62 -4.42
C ARG A 284 9.16 -2.24 -5.16
N PRO A 285 9.34 -2.80 -6.37
CA PRO A 285 8.24 -3.29 -7.21
C PRO A 285 7.33 -4.32 -6.52
N HIS A 286 7.85 -5.08 -5.56
CA HIS A 286 7.16 -6.15 -4.85
C HIS A 286 6.78 -5.80 -3.40
N GLY A 287 6.72 -4.51 -3.05
CA GLY A 287 6.29 -4.03 -1.73
C GLY A 287 7.42 -3.57 -0.81
N TYR A 288 7.06 -2.80 0.22
CA TYR A 288 8.03 -2.36 1.23
C TYR A 288 8.62 -3.56 1.97
N PHE A 289 7.75 -4.43 2.51
CA PHE A 289 8.12 -5.77 2.91
C PHE A 289 8.09 -6.66 1.66
N PRO A 290 9.22 -7.25 1.25
CA PRO A 290 9.29 -8.00 -0.01
C PRO A 290 8.23 -9.09 -0.11
N GLY A 291 7.53 -9.14 -1.25
CA GLY A 291 6.47 -10.11 -1.51
C GLY A 291 5.07 -9.67 -1.06
N THR A 292 4.96 -8.64 -0.23
CA THR A 292 3.64 -8.14 0.20
C THR A 292 2.93 -7.32 -0.87
N GLY A 293 3.66 -6.79 -1.87
CA GLY A 293 3.09 -6.01 -2.97
C GLY A 293 2.62 -4.60 -2.64
N SER A 294 2.86 -4.10 -1.42
CA SER A 294 2.39 -2.76 -1.00
C SER A 294 2.89 -1.63 -1.91
N ARG A 295 2.02 -0.66 -2.20
CA ARG A 295 2.36 0.50 -3.03
C ARG A 295 2.31 1.78 -2.21
N MET A 296 3.19 2.72 -2.52
CA MET A 296 2.95 4.14 -2.23
C MET A 296 1.97 4.66 -3.29
N PRO A 297 0.73 5.01 -2.94
CA PRO A 297 -0.25 5.47 -3.92
C PRO A 297 -0.07 6.96 -4.21
N ASN A 298 -0.56 7.40 -5.37
CA ASN A 298 -0.53 8.80 -5.77
C ASN A 298 -1.73 9.55 -5.17
N TYR A 299 -1.47 10.58 -4.37
CA TYR A 299 -2.51 11.42 -3.76
C TYR A 299 -2.96 12.59 -4.64
N ASN A 300 -2.35 12.76 -5.81
CA ASN A 300 -2.51 13.90 -6.72
C ASN A 300 -2.35 15.21 -5.95
N LEU A 301 -1.21 15.34 -5.28
CA LEU A 301 -0.89 16.48 -4.42
C LEU A 301 -0.70 17.73 -5.27
N THR A 302 -1.22 18.84 -4.78
CA THR A 302 -0.89 20.16 -5.35
C THR A 302 0.50 20.63 -4.89
N ASP A 303 1.13 21.54 -5.63
CA ASP A 303 2.44 22.11 -5.28
C ASP A 303 2.47 22.64 -3.83
N THR A 304 1.41 23.34 -3.41
CA THR A 304 1.28 23.83 -2.03
C THR A 304 1.19 22.71 -0.99
N GLU A 305 0.52 21.60 -1.33
CA GLU A 305 0.46 20.42 -0.46
C GLU A 305 1.84 19.75 -0.36
N ILE A 306 2.59 19.69 -1.46
CA ILE A 306 3.96 19.16 -1.48
C ILE A 306 4.87 20.04 -0.62
N ASP A 307 4.85 21.36 -0.79
CA ASP A 307 5.64 22.29 0.02
C ASP A 307 5.34 22.14 1.52
N THR A 308 4.05 21.97 1.86
CA THR A 308 3.61 21.73 3.24
C THR A 308 4.20 20.42 3.79
N LEU A 309 4.19 19.33 3.02
CA LEU A 309 4.78 18.05 3.43
C LEU A 309 6.31 18.12 3.54
N ILE A 310 6.96 18.79 2.58
CA ILE A 310 8.41 19.00 2.56
C ILE A 310 8.86 19.81 3.77
N SER A 311 8.10 20.84 4.15
CA SER A 311 8.34 21.64 5.35
C SER A 311 8.06 20.85 6.62
N TRP A 312 6.99 20.04 6.65
CA TRP A 312 6.64 19.19 7.78
C TRP A 312 7.72 18.14 8.09
N LEU A 313 8.33 17.56 7.06
CA LEU A 313 9.49 16.66 7.18
C LEU A 313 10.77 17.37 7.71
N GLY A 314 10.74 18.69 7.86
CA GLY A 314 11.82 19.49 8.40
C GLY A 314 12.97 19.73 7.43
N GLN A 315 14.10 20.19 7.98
CA GLN A 315 15.32 20.44 7.24
C GLN A 315 16.50 19.77 7.93
N MET A 316 17.47 19.28 7.14
CA MET A 316 18.73 18.81 7.69
C MET A 316 19.91 19.14 6.78
N LYS A 317 20.99 19.64 7.36
CA LYS A 317 22.27 19.86 6.67
C LYS A 317 23.12 18.60 6.75
N MET A 318 23.37 17.99 5.59
CA MET A 318 24.27 16.84 5.48
C MET A 318 25.71 17.33 5.24
N LYS A 319 26.67 16.86 6.04
CA LYS A 319 28.10 17.19 5.87
C LYS A 319 28.87 16.15 5.05
N THR A 320 28.37 14.92 4.99
CA THR A 320 29.04 13.83 4.28
C THR A 320 29.00 14.05 2.77
N LYS A 321 30.17 14.00 2.13
CA LYS A 321 30.33 14.03 0.68
C LYS A 321 31.23 12.86 0.25
N LEU A 322 30.74 12.04 -0.68
CA LEU A 322 31.51 10.95 -1.27
C LEU A 322 32.34 11.45 -2.44
N ALA A 323 33.52 10.87 -2.61
CA ALA A 323 34.48 11.26 -3.65
C ALA A 323 33.95 10.89 -5.05
N PRO A 324 34.26 11.68 -6.09
CA PRO A 324 33.96 11.30 -7.47
C PRO A 324 34.76 10.05 -7.86
N VAL A 325 34.23 9.29 -8.83
CA VAL A 325 34.88 8.10 -9.38
C VAL A 325 35.39 8.37 -10.80
N SER A 326 36.59 7.88 -11.11
CA SER A 326 37.12 7.84 -12.48
C SER A 326 36.44 6.76 -13.32
N VAL A 327 36.59 6.82 -14.65
CA VAL A 327 36.07 5.78 -15.57
C VAL A 327 36.57 4.38 -15.19
N PHE A 328 37.86 4.25 -14.85
CA PHE A 328 38.43 2.97 -14.41
C PHE A 328 37.80 2.48 -13.10
N GLN A 329 37.59 3.37 -12.13
CA GLN A 329 36.93 3.04 -10.87
C GLN A 329 35.47 2.61 -11.08
N THR A 330 34.76 3.28 -11.98
CA THR A 330 33.40 2.91 -12.40
C THR A 330 33.36 1.48 -12.95
N GLN A 331 34.20 1.17 -13.94
CA GLN A 331 34.27 -0.17 -14.52
C GLN A 331 34.66 -1.24 -13.49
N LYS A 332 35.59 -0.92 -12.58
CA LYS A 332 35.97 -1.80 -11.48
C LYS A 332 34.80 -2.05 -10.52
N ALA A 333 34.05 -1.02 -10.14
CA ALA A 333 32.89 -1.14 -9.27
C ALA A 333 31.78 -1.98 -9.91
N GLU A 334 31.48 -1.75 -11.19
CA GLU A 334 30.52 -2.54 -11.95
C GLU A 334 30.91 -4.01 -12.02
N ARG A 335 32.19 -4.31 -12.30
CA ARG A 335 32.68 -5.68 -12.32
C ARG A 335 32.57 -6.36 -10.96
N LEU A 336 32.91 -5.66 -9.88
CA LEU A 336 32.76 -6.19 -8.51
C LEU A 336 31.29 -6.49 -8.19
N LEU A 337 30.36 -5.60 -8.55
CA LEU A 337 28.92 -5.80 -8.32
C LEU A 337 28.34 -6.94 -9.15
N ASN A 338 28.80 -7.11 -10.38
CA ASN A 338 28.32 -8.18 -11.28
C ASN A 338 28.90 -9.55 -10.93
N ASP A 339 30.21 -9.64 -10.63
CA ASP A 339 30.94 -10.91 -10.65
C ASP A 339 31.37 -11.39 -9.26
N ASN A 340 31.38 -10.52 -8.25
CA ASN A 340 31.99 -10.80 -6.95
C ASN A 340 31.05 -10.61 -5.76
N LEU A 341 30.22 -9.56 -5.76
CA LEU A 341 29.40 -9.15 -4.63
C LEU A 341 27.95 -9.61 -4.79
N GLY A 342 27.32 -10.06 -3.69
CA GLY A 342 25.93 -10.53 -3.70
C GLY A 342 24.86 -9.44 -3.82
N CYS A 343 25.23 -8.17 -4.03
CA CYS A 343 24.30 -7.06 -4.09
C CYS A 343 23.20 -7.26 -5.14
N LEU A 344 23.58 -7.76 -6.33
CA LEU A 344 22.66 -7.95 -7.45
C LEU A 344 21.77 -9.20 -7.33
N GLY A 345 21.93 -9.99 -6.26
CA GLY A 345 20.94 -11.01 -5.90
C GLY A 345 19.60 -10.40 -5.47
N CYS A 346 19.65 -9.23 -4.81
CA CYS A 346 18.45 -8.52 -4.36
C CYS A 346 18.16 -7.25 -5.17
N HIS A 347 19.20 -6.55 -5.60
CA HIS A 347 19.10 -5.27 -6.27
C HIS A 347 19.27 -5.36 -7.78
N GLN A 348 18.69 -4.40 -8.49
CA GLN A 348 18.93 -4.19 -9.91
C GLN A 348 20.04 -3.15 -10.12
N LEU A 349 20.81 -3.30 -11.19
CA LEU A 349 21.76 -2.33 -11.70
C LEU A 349 21.82 -2.41 -13.22
N ASN A 350 21.55 -1.31 -13.91
CA ASN A 350 21.57 -1.19 -15.38
C ASN A 350 20.76 -2.31 -16.06
N GLY A 351 19.58 -2.60 -15.51
CA GLY A 351 18.68 -3.64 -16.00
C GLY A 351 18.98 -5.06 -15.51
N LYS A 352 20.13 -5.32 -14.88
CA LYS A 352 20.57 -6.65 -14.42
C LYS A 352 20.38 -6.84 -12.92
N GLY A 353 20.10 -8.07 -12.48
CA GLY A 353 19.96 -8.43 -11.07
C GLY A 353 18.52 -8.49 -10.57
N GLY A 354 18.36 -8.67 -9.26
CA GLY A 354 17.09 -8.88 -8.59
C GLY A 354 16.21 -7.64 -8.43
N LYS A 355 14.96 -7.85 -8.03
CA LYS A 355 13.92 -6.81 -7.81
C LYS A 355 13.33 -6.83 -6.41
N ILE A 356 14.09 -7.34 -5.44
CA ILE A 356 13.73 -7.33 -4.01
C ILE A 356 14.01 -5.94 -3.43
N GLY A 357 15.25 -5.48 -3.61
CA GLY A 357 15.71 -4.17 -3.17
C GLY A 357 15.43 -3.09 -4.21
N PRO A 358 15.58 -1.80 -3.84
CA PRO A 358 15.49 -0.71 -4.80
C PRO A 358 16.57 -0.78 -5.89
N ASP A 359 16.25 -0.31 -7.09
CA ASP A 359 17.20 -0.18 -8.20
C ASP A 359 18.38 0.72 -7.81
N LEU A 360 19.60 0.21 -7.94
CA LEU A 360 20.84 0.91 -7.61
C LEU A 360 21.28 1.88 -8.71
N SER A 361 20.71 1.78 -9.92
CA SER A 361 21.02 2.64 -11.07
C SER A 361 20.68 4.12 -10.80
N ILE A 362 19.66 4.36 -9.97
CA ILE A 362 19.17 5.69 -9.59
C ILE A 362 19.68 6.16 -8.22
N ALA A 363 20.55 5.40 -7.56
CA ALA A 363 20.92 5.64 -6.17
C ALA A 363 21.44 7.07 -5.96
N GLY A 364 22.31 7.56 -6.83
CA GLY A 364 22.90 8.89 -6.76
C GLY A 364 21.91 10.02 -7.06
N ARG A 365 20.83 9.78 -7.81
CA ARG A 365 19.77 10.78 -8.01
C ARG A 365 18.84 10.89 -6.79
N ARG A 366 18.60 9.76 -6.13
CA ARG A 366 17.63 9.65 -5.03
C ARG A 366 18.21 9.92 -3.65
N LEU A 367 19.33 9.29 -3.32
CA LEU A 367 19.83 9.16 -1.96
C LEU A 367 20.90 10.21 -1.63
N THR A 368 21.02 10.57 -0.36
CA THR A 368 22.14 11.40 0.10
C THR A 368 23.42 10.57 0.24
N ASP A 369 24.58 11.19 0.06
CA ASP A 369 25.90 10.55 0.23
C ASP A 369 26.04 9.91 1.63
N GLY A 370 25.57 10.61 2.67
CA GLY A 370 25.58 10.11 4.04
C GLY A 370 24.73 8.85 4.23
N TYR A 371 23.56 8.79 3.60
CA TYR A 371 22.72 7.60 3.65
C TYR A 371 23.31 6.44 2.85
N ILE A 372 23.85 6.69 1.66
CA ILE A 372 24.52 5.65 0.85
C ILE A 372 25.66 5.00 1.65
N LYS A 373 26.51 5.82 2.27
CA LYS A 373 27.61 5.35 3.12
C LYS A 373 27.11 4.42 4.23
N MET A 374 26.13 4.90 5.01
CA MET A 374 25.63 4.19 6.19
C MET A 374 24.78 2.97 5.84
N ALA A 375 24.04 2.99 4.73
CA ALA A 375 23.27 1.85 4.25
C ALA A 375 24.15 0.67 3.85
N ILE A 376 25.38 0.93 3.40
CA ILE A 376 26.36 -0.12 3.08
C ILE A 376 27.12 -0.57 4.34
N GLU A 377 27.56 0.38 5.18
CA GLU A 377 28.37 0.07 6.38
C GLU A 377 27.56 -0.61 7.49
N MET A 378 26.36 -0.08 7.75
CA MET A 378 25.51 -0.45 8.88
C MET A 378 24.02 -0.39 8.49
N PRO A 379 23.56 -1.26 7.55
CA PRO A 379 22.20 -1.22 7.02
C PRO A 379 21.12 -1.25 8.10
N HIS A 380 21.31 -2.09 9.13
CA HIS A 380 20.35 -2.25 10.22
C HIS A 380 20.36 -1.10 11.24
N MET A 381 21.35 -0.20 11.19
CA MET A 381 21.33 1.02 12.02
C MET A 381 20.41 2.07 11.39
N VAL A 382 20.49 2.25 10.06
CA VAL A 382 19.69 3.26 9.35
C VAL A 382 18.32 2.76 8.92
N LEU A 383 18.16 1.44 8.81
CA LEU A 383 16.91 0.76 8.53
C LEU A 383 16.85 -0.57 9.32
N PRO A 384 16.43 -0.55 10.60
CA PRO A 384 16.42 -1.74 11.47
C PRO A 384 15.68 -2.95 10.88
N GLU A 385 14.56 -2.70 10.20
CA GLU A 385 13.72 -3.72 9.56
C GLU A 385 14.25 -4.19 8.20
N SER A 386 15.38 -3.65 7.74
CA SER A 386 15.96 -4.06 6.46
C SER A 386 16.35 -5.54 6.50
N ILE A 387 16.05 -6.24 5.41
CA ILE A 387 16.56 -7.59 5.15
C ILE A 387 17.95 -7.57 4.47
N MET A 388 18.45 -6.39 4.10
CA MET A 388 19.75 -6.25 3.42
C MET A 388 20.88 -6.72 4.35
N PRO A 389 21.57 -7.84 4.06
CA PRO A 389 22.65 -8.30 4.90
C PRO A 389 23.85 -7.35 4.80
N LYS A 390 24.62 -7.28 5.89
CA LYS A 390 25.90 -6.58 5.88
C LYS A 390 26.93 -7.42 5.10
N ILE A 391 27.35 -6.91 3.95
CA ILE A 391 28.36 -7.58 3.12
C ILE A 391 29.75 -7.26 3.66
N GLN A 392 30.53 -8.30 3.98
CA GLN A 392 31.92 -8.14 4.38
C GLN A 392 32.79 -7.91 3.15
N MET A 393 33.52 -6.78 3.14
CA MET A 393 34.49 -6.46 2.08
C MET A 393 35.60 -5.53 2.61
N PRO A 394 36.78 -5.52 1.96
CA PRO A 394 37.84 -4.55 2.28
C PRO A 394 37.36 -3.10 2.21
N LYS A 395 37.84 -2.25 3.13
CA LYS A 395 37.41 -0.85 3.28
C LYS A 395 37.51 -0.05 1.98
N ASN A 396 38.62 -0.19 1.25
CA ASN A 396 38.84 0.49 -0.03
C ASN A 396 37.83 0.08 -1.11
N LEU A 397 37.38 -1.19 -1.13
CA LEU A 397 36.32 -1.64 -2.04
C LEU A 397 34.96 -1.07 -1.62
N MET A 398 34.68 -1.04 -0.32
CA MET A 398 33.45 -0.45 0.22
C MET A 398 33.33 1.04 -0.16
N GLU A 399 34.39 1.82 0.06
CA GLU A 399 34.45 3.25 -0.29
C GLU A 399 34.28 3.47 -1.81
N LEU A 400 34.85 2.58 -2.63
CA LEU A 400 34.65 2.58 -4.09
C LEU A 400 33.18 2.33 -4.46
N ILE A 401 32.53 1.33 -3.89
CA ILE A 401 31.11 1.02 -4.16
C ILE A 401 30.21 2.17 -3.69
N GLN A 402 30.45 2.72 -2.49
CA GLN A 402 29.71 3.88 -1.98
C GLN A 402 29.80 5.06 -2.96
N SER A 403 31.01 5.38 -3.40
CA SER A 403 31.27 6.47 -4.33
C SER A 403 30.62 6.19 -5.70
N TYR A 404 30.76 4.99 -6.25
CA TYR A 404 30.10 4.60 -7.49
C TYR A 404 28.57 4.81 -7.42
N LEU A 405 27.91 4.33 -6.36
CA LEU A 405 26.47 4.49 -6.21
C LEU A 405 26.03 5.95 -6.01
N ALA A 406 26.86 6.79 -5.38
CA ALA A 406 26.57 8.20 -5.19
C ALA A 406 26.61 9.01 -6.50
N TYR A 407 27.39 8.57 -7.48
CA TYR A 407 27.51 9.22 -8.79
C TYR A 407 26.77 8.47 -9.92
N ASN A 408 26.22 7.28 -9.67
CA ASN A 408 25.34 6.62 -10.62
C ASN A 408 23.93 7.23 -10.54
N SER A 409 23.51 7.86 -11.63
CA SER A 409 22.23 8.59 -11.74
C SER A 409 21.46 8.20 -13.00
N THR A 410 21.65 6.98 -13.49
CA THR A 410 20.96 6.46 -14.67
C THR A 410 19.46 6.52 -14.45
N GLU A 411 18.72 7.16 -15.34
CA GLU A 411 17.28 7.32 -15.17
C GLU A 411 16.56 5.99 -15.40
N THR A 412 15.85 5.53 -14.36
CA THR A 412 14.96 4.37 -14.45
C THR A 412 13.60 4.72 -13.85
N LYS A 413 12.54 4.15 -14.43
CA LYS A 413 11.17 4.28 -13.93
C LYS A 413 10.63 2.90 -13.60
N PRO A 414 11.04 2.32 -12.45
CA PRO A 414 10.50 1.07 -11.97
C PRO A 414 8.97 1.11 -11.87
N GLN A 415 8.35 0.03 -12.32
CA GLN A 415 6.90 -0.19 -12.25
C GLN A 415 6.60 -1.18 -11.14
N TYR A 416 5.43 -1.03 -10.50
CA TYR A 416 4.97 -2.03 -9.54
C TYR A 416 4.69 -3.35 -10.24
N ALA A 417 4.98 -4.45 -9.54
CA ALA A 417 4.59 -5.76 -10.01
C ALA A 417 3.06 -5.85 -10.08
N ASN A 418 2.55 -6.51 -11.13
CA ASN A 418 1.15 -6.86 -11.22
C ASN A 418 0.86 -7.96 -10.18
N LEU A 419 -0.07 -7.69 -9.26
CA LEU A 419 -0.40 -8.51 -8.10
C LEU A 419 -1.22 -9.76 -8.45
N ILE A 420 -1.75 -9.86 -9.67
CA ILE A 420 -2.38 -11.09 -10.16
C ILE A 420 -1.32 -12.01 -10.77
N ILE A 421 -0.38 -11.44 -11.54
CA ILE A 421 0.71 -12.20 -12.18
C ILE A 421 1.76 -12.63 -11.13
N ASN A 422 2.00 -11.77 -10.13
CA ASN A 422 2.89 -12.03 -9.00
C ASN A 422 2.07 -11.93 -7.71
N PRO A 423 1.34 -13.00 -7.33
CA PRO A 423 0.48 -13.00 -6.16
C PRO A 423 1.23 -12.57 -4.91
N PRO A 424 0.73 -11.56 -4.17
CA PRO A 424 1.37 -11.14 -2.94
C PRO A 424 1.10 -12.16 -1.83
N TYR A 425 1.99 -12.21 -0.84
CA TYR A 425 1.82 -13.05 0.34
C TYR A 425 2.01 -12.25 1.63
N LYS A 426 1.33 -12.69 2.69
CA LYS A 426 1.51 -12.15 4.03
C LYS A 426 2.84 -12.64 4.60
N VAL A 427 3.75 -11.73 4.89
CA VAL A 427 4.99 -12.04 5.61
C VAL A 427 4.63 -12.38 7.06
N SER A 428 4.71 -13.65 7.41
CA SER A 428 4.30 -14.17 8.73
C SER A 428 5.47 -14.71 9.53
N THR A 429 6.53 -15.15 8.84
CA THR A 429 7.75 -15.71 9.43
C THR A 429 8.99 -14.94 8.96
N SER A 430 10.11 -15.15 9.64
CA SER A 430 11.41 -14.63 9.21
C SER A 430 11.83 -15.25 7.86
N TYR A 431 11.40 -16.47 7.53
CA TYR A 431 11.66 -17.11 6.23
C TYR A 431 10.93 -16.38 5.09
N ASP A 432 9.66 -16.03 5.30
CA ASP A 432 8.85 -15.30 4.32
C ASP A 432 9.49 -13.96 3.96
N ALA A 433 10.11 -13.30 4.95
CA ALA A 433 10.78 -12.03 4.79
C ALA A 433 12.13 -12.15 4.06
N ASN A 434 12.96 -13.13 4.47
CA ASN A 434 14.37 -13.18 4.10
C ASN A 434 14.67 -14.11 2.91
N CYS A 435 13.98 -15.25 2.83
CA CYS A 435 14.35 -16.37 1.98
C CYS A 435 13.34 -16.61 0.84
N ALA A 436 12.05 -16.54 1.16
CA ALA A 436 10.96 -16.78 0.21
C ALA A 436 10.96 -15.87 -1.04
N PRO A 437 11.47 -14.62 -1.02
CA PRO A 437 11.58 -13.83 -2.23
C PRO A 437 12.33 -14.53 -3.37
N CYS A 438 13.33 -15.36 -3.05
CA CYS A 438 14.05 -16.19 -4.02
C CYS A 438 13.59 -17.65 -3.99
N HIS A 439 13.48 -18.25 -2.80
CA HIS A 439 13.23 -19.68 -2.66
C HIS A 439 11.75 -20.08 -2.67
N GLY A 440 10.82 -19.12 -2.75
CA GLY A 440 9.39 -19.35 -2.70
C GLY A 440 8.88 -19.59 -1.27
N VAL A 441 7.62 -19.25 -1.00
CA VAL A 441 7.00 -19.49 0.32
C VAL A 441 6.87 -20.99 0.65
N LYS A 442 6.94 -21.85 -0.36
CA LYS A 442 6.94 -23.32 -0.25
C LYS A 442 8.33 -23.94 -0.29
N GLY A 443 9.39 -23.14 -0.43
CA GLY A 443 10.75 -23.64 -0.60
C GLY A 443 11.03 -24.30 -1.95
N ASP A 444 10.17 -24.12 -2.95
CA ASP A 444 10.25 -24.78 -4.27
C ASP A 444 11.24 -24.12 -5.25
N GLY A 445 11.92 -23.04 -4.84
CA GLY A 445 12.82 -22.27 -5.69
C GLY A 445 12.10 -21.29 -6.62
N ALA A 446 10.78 -21.13 -6.49
CA ALA A 446 9.94 -20.31 -7.37
C ALA A 446 9.52 -18.97 -6.75
N GLY A 447 10.40 -18.35 -5.93
CA GLY A 447 10.15 -17.01 -5.41
C GLY A 447 10.05 -15.97 -6.52
N PHE A 448 9.34 -14.86 -6.28
CA PHE A 448 9.10 -13.83 -7.31
C PHE A 448 10.39 -13.24 -7.90
N ASN A 449 11.50 -13.32 -7.17
CA ASN A 449 12.79 -12.83 -7.63
C ASN A 449 13.57 -13.84 -8.49
N ALA A 450 13.19 -15.14 -8.46
CA ALA A 450 13.93 -16.22 -9.12
C ALA A 450 14.14 -15.97 -10.62
N SER A 451 13.12 -15.45 -11.32
CA SER A 451 13.17 -15.15 -12.75
C SER A 451 14.10 -14.00 -13.14
N ASN A 452 14.57 -13.20 -12.17
CA ASN A 452 15.51 -12.10 -12.40
C ASN A 452 16.97 -12.52 -12.18
N LEU A 453 17.21 -13.78 -11.80
CA LEU A 453 18.54 -14.31 -11.50
C LEU A 453 19.04 -15.19 -12.67
N PRO A 454 20.36 -15.17 -12.97
CA PRO A 454 20.98 -16.01 -13.99
C PRO A 454 21.07 -17.48 -13.59
N VAL A 455 20.90 -17.78 -12.30
CA VAL A 455 20.90 -19.15 -11.77
C VAL A 455 19.67 -19.31 -10.90
N SER A 456 18.91 -20.36 -11.15
CA SER A 456 17.72 -20.68 -10.36
C SER A 456 18.08 -20.89 -8.88
N PRO A 457 17.31 -20.32 -7.95
CA PRO A 457 17.43 -20.63 -6.53
C PRO A 457 17.28 -22.13 -6.27
N GLY A 458 17.93 -22.63 -5.21
CA GLY A 458 17.81 -24.02 -4.81
C GLY A 458 16.38 -24.38 -4.43
N ASN A 459 15.89 -25.52 -4.92
CA ASN A 459 14.63 -26.13 -4.53
C ASN A 459 14.84 -26.98 -3.26
N PHE A 460 14.29 -26.51 -2.14
CA PHE A 460 14.36 -27.18 -0.83
C PHE A 460 13.36 -28.33 -0.70
N THR A 461 12.41 -28.49 -1.61
CA THR A 461 11.49 -29.64 -1.61
C THR A 461 12.09 -30.88 -2.29
N ASP A 462 13.26 -30.76 -2.93
CA ASP A 462 13.93 -31.89 -3.58
C ASP A 462 14.68 -32.75 -2.56
N ALA A 463 13.98 -33.73 -2.00
CA ALA A 463 14.55 -34.67 -1.04
C ALA A 463 15.78 -35.42 -1.57
N LYS A 464 15.89 -35.69 -2.88
CA LYS A 464 17.04 -36.43 -3.43
C LYS A 464 18.32 -35.60 -3.37
N ILE A 465 18.21 -34.29 -3.53
CA ILE A 465 19.36 -33.39 -3.46
C ILE A 465 19.64 -32.96 -2.01
N ILE A 466 18.62 -32.60 -1.25
CA ILE A 466 18.78 -32.01 0.08
C ILE A 466 19.22 -33.06 1.12
N SER A 467 18.78 -34.32 1.00
CA SER A 467 19.23 -35.43 1.88
C SER A 467 20.72 -35.74 1.77
N LEU A 468 21.39 -35.33 0.68
CA LEU A 468 22.84 -35.51 0.47
C LEU A 468 23.70 -34.40 1.11
N ARG A 469 23.09 -33.42 1.78
CA ARG A 469 23.80 -32.31 2.44
C ARG A 469 23.72 -32.50 3.94
N SER A 470 24.83 -32.34 4.65
CA SER A 470 24.79 -32.27 6.12
C SER A 470 24.15 -30.96 6.58
N ASP A 471 23.67 -30.92 7.82
CA ASP A 471 23.13 -29.68 8.41
C ASP A 471 24.21 -28.60 8.51
N ASN A 472 25.46 -28.98 8.80
CA ASN A 472 26.61 -28.06 8.75
C ASN A 472 26.80 -27.45 7.36
N THR A 473 26.64 -28.23 6.29
CA THR A 473 26.75 -27.70 4.91
C THR A 473 25.65 -26.68 4.62
N LEU A 474 24.41 -26.95 5.06
CA LEU A 474 23.30 -26.02 4.90
C LEU A 474 23.51 -24.76 5.73
N PHE A 475 23.96 -24.91 6.98
CA PHE A 475 24.32 -23.82 7.88
C PHE A 475 25.39 -22.93 7.26
N ASP A 476 26.50 -23.50 6.79
CA ASP A 476 27.62 -22.76 6.21
C ASP A 476 27.21 -22.04 4.92
N THR A 477 26.31 -22.65 4.14
CA THR A 477 25.73 -22.00 2.94
C THR A 477 24.92 -20.76 3.29
N ILE A 478 24.10 -20.81 4.34
CA ILE A 478 23.32 -19.65 4.80
C ILE A 478 24.23 -18.59 5.43
N TYR A 479 25.15 -19.03 6.29
CA TYR A 479 26.06 -18.15 7.03
C TYR A 479 27.01 -17.40 6.09
N GLY A 480 27.70 -18.15 5.23
CA GLY A 480 28.76 -17.66 4.33
C GLY A 480 28.30 -17.26 2.92
N GLY A 481 27.07 -17.58 2.55
CA GLY A 481 26.53 -17.31 1.22
C GLY A 481 27.05 -18.27 0.15
N GLY A 482 26.51 -18.13 -1.07
CA GLY A 482 26.76 -19.09 -2.13
C GLY A 482 28.22 -19.16 -2.58
N ARG A 483 28.93 -18.02 -2.63
CA ARG A 483 30.30 -17.97 -3.16
C ARG A 483 31.29 -18.85 -2.39
N ILE A 484 31.20 -18.86 -1.06
CA ILE A 484 32.08 -19.68 -0.20
C ILE A 484 31.84 -21.17 -0.45
N MET A 485 30.60 -21.53 -0.80
CA MET A 485 30.19 -22.90 -1.06
C MET A 485 30.28 -23.29 -2.56
N ASN A 486 31.05 -22.55 -3.36
CA ASN A 486 31.16 -22.73 -4.81
C ASN A 486 29.80 -22.72 -5.53
N LYS A 487 28.90 -21.83 -5.10
CA LYS A 487 27.59 -21.53 -5.70
C LYS A 487 27.53 -20.07 -6.12
N SER A 488 26.42 -19.68 -6.74
CA SER A 488 26.19 -18.30 -7.17
C SER A 488 26.35 -17.31 -6.01
N HIS A 489 27.12 -16.24 -6.22
CA HIS A 489 27.31 -15.15 -5.26
C HIS A 489 26.03 -14.32 -5.03
N PHE A 490 25.00 -14.50 -5.86
CA PHE A 490 23.70 -13.85 -5.67
C PHE A 490 22.89 -14.40 -4.48
N MET A 491 23.31 -15.52 -3.89
CA MET A 491 22.90 -15.85 -2.52
C MET A 491 23.91 -15.18 -1.56
N PRO A 492 23.57 -14.04 -0.94
CA PRO A 492 24.50 -13.32 -0.06
C PRO A 492 24.73 -14.08 1.25
N PRO A 493 25.82 -13.77 1.98
CA PRO A 493 26.02 -14.26 3.35
C PRO A 493 24.99 -13.63 4.29
N TRP A 494 24.34 -14.45 5.12
CA TRP A 494 23.37 -13.99 6.12
C TRP A 494 23.92 -13.95 7.55
N GLY A 495 25.13 -14.46 7.79
CA GLY A 495 25.72 -14.57 9.14
C GLY A 495 26.00 -13.25 9.87
N GLN A 496 25.85 -12.10 9.19
CA GLN A 496 25.94 -10.76 9.80
C GLN A 496 24.57 -10.12 10.07
N LYS A 497 23.48 -10.82 9.72
CA LYS A 497 22.10 -10.42 9.95
C LYS A 497 21.40 -11.38 10.90
N LEU A 498 21.57 -12.68 10.67
CA LEU A 498 20.97 -13.75 11.45
C LEU A 498 21.92 -14.22 12.55
N SER A 499 21.36 -14.50 13.71
CA SER A 499 22.03 -15.27 14.76
C SER A 499 22.27 -16.71 14.32
N ARG A 500 23.21 -17.40 14.97
CA ARG A 500 23.47 -18.83 14.70
C ARG A 500 22.22 -19.68 14.96
N GLN A 501 21.44 -19.34 15.99
CA GLN A 501 20.20 -20.05 16.30
C GLN A 501 19.16 -19.90 15.18
N GLU A 502 18.93 -18.69 14.67
CA GLU A 502 18.02 -18.47 13.53
C GLU A 502 18.45 -19.26 12.29
N ILE A 503 19.76 -19.37 12.03
CA ILE A 503 20.25 -20.19 10.91
C ILE A 503 19.95 -21.68 11.12
N VAL A 504 20.11 -22.20 12.34
CA VAL A 504 19.73 -23.58 12.68
C VAL A 504 18.21 -23.79 12.49
N GLU A 505 17.39 -22.82 12.88
CA GLU A 505 15.94 -22.85 12.65
C GLU A 505 15.61 -22.90 11.16
N TYR A 506 16.32 -22.14 10.32
CA TYR A 506 16.17 -22.25 8.86
C TYR A 506 16.61 -23.59 8.29
N VAL A 507 17.69 -24.19 8.81
CA VAL A 507 18.11 -25.54 8.41
C VAL A 507 17.00 -26.56 8.74
N SER A 508 16.42 -26.47 9.94
CA SER A 508 15.27 -27.29 10.33
C SER A 508 14.08 -27.09 9.39
N GLN A 509 13.77 -25.84 9.03
CA GLN A 509 12.71 -25.55 8.06
C GLN A 509 13.00 -26.13 6.67
N ILE A 510 14.25 -26.10 6.19
CA ILE A 510 14.66 -26.74 4.93
C ILE A 510 14.41 -28.25 4.99
N ARG A 511 14.72 -28.90 6.13
CA ARG A 511 14.43 -30.32 6.36
C ARG A 511 12.94 -30.63 6.31
N GLN A 512 12.11 -29.73 6.84
CA GLN A 512 10.65 -29.85 6.78
C GLN A 512 10.13 -29.73 5.34
N PHE A 513 10.69 -28.84 4.51
CA PHE A 513 10.30 -28.73 3.11
C PHE A 513 10.62 -29.99 2.30
N CYS A 514 11.79 -30.60 2.49
CA CYS A 514 12.15 -31.83 1.78
C CYS A 514 11.55 -33.10 2.40
N GLN A 515 11.06 -33.04 3.64
CA GLN A 515 10.69 -34.21 4.43
C GLN A 515 11.81 -35.27 4.44
N CYS A 516 13.03 -34.82 4.73
CA CYS A 516 14.23 -35.64 4.62
C CYS A 516 15.18 -35.41 5.79
N ASP A 517 15.95 -36.44 6.12
CA ASP A 517 17.00 -36.38 7.15
C ASP A 517 18.36 -36.00 6.55
N PRO A 518 19.29 -35.47 7.36
CA PRO A 518 20.69 -35.37 6.96
C PRO A 518 21.31 -36.76 6.73
N PRO A 519 22.41 -36.85 5.94
CA PRO A 519 23.12 -38.11 5.74
C PRO A 519 23.58 -38.74 7.06
N ASP A 520 23.49 -40.06 7.17
CA ASP A 520 23.85 -40.77 8.41
C ASP A 520 25.28 -40.48 8.88
N TRP A 521 26.23 -40.33 7.95
CA TRP A 521 27.62 -40.00 8.27
C TRP A 521 27.80 -38.64 8.97
N SER A 522 26.80 -37.76 8.91
CA SER A 522 26.85 -36.40 9.45
C SER A 522 26.13 -36.23 10.80
N LYS A 523 25.58 -37.31 11.37
CA LYS A 523 24.79 -37.29 12.61
C LYS A 523 25.64 -37.28 13.90
N ASN A 524 26.97 -37.31 13.79
CA ASN A 524 27.90 -37.38 14.92
C ASN A 524 28.65 -36.08 15.17
#